data_AF-A0A0C1RNF6-F1
#
_entry.id   AF-A0A0C1RNF6-F1
#
_cell.length_a   1.000
_cell.length_b   1.000
_cell.length_c   1.000
_cell.angle_alpha   90.00
_cell.angle_beta   90.00
_cell.angle_gamma   90.00
#
_symmetry.space_group_name_H-M   'P 1'
#
loop_
_entity.id
_entity.type
_entity.pdbx_description
1 polymer ?
#
loop_
_entity_poly.entity_id
_entity_poly.type
_entity_poly.pdbx_seq_one_letter_code
_entity_poly.pdbx_strand_id
1 'polypeptide(L)'
;MGRPKKVSVPIPTKPIDEIIAPIPIPWNEVVKEMLSRPIKIQESISEGQSVLVNARIHAWKMALHWLIRWEWHPKHKIPGKRSIAEGYIPKGRFLQELFRLCERCHAFQSAAPDIIIPYPHAAYWFGIVFWEHIIYEVQSAIKPSKKREPKGPKKEVVLQERRELSRKYRDFQNPLPDDSVMESTHKLYKLALRLAESSDAFKKNYWDKFIEAWEAETKQLDTPAFGRLFVEDGKAYMQASGPGRGKMYVALPPLLKSELENSNLLSIYSKAFSD
;
A
#
# COMPACT_ATOMS: atom_id res chain seq x y z
N MET A 1 -30.06 38.39 -9.38
CA MET A 1 -29.09 37.28 -9.37
C MET A 1 -29.77 36.05 -8.79
N GLY A 2 -30.09 35.06 -9.62
CA GLY A 2 -30.77 33.84 -9.17
C GLY A 2 -29.81 32.93 -8.40
N ARG A 3 -30.20 32.47 -7.22
CA ARG A 3 -29.46 31.42 -6.50
C ARG A 3 -29.49 30.14 -7.33
N PRO A 4 -28.34 29.46 -7.56
CA PRO A 4 -28.35 28.16 -8.23
C PRO A 4 -29.16 27.17 -7.40
N LYS A 5 -30.14 26.52 -8.03
CA LYS A 5 -30.92 25.43 -7.44
C LYS A 5 -29.94 24.29 -7.11
N LYS A 6 -29.83 23.92 -5.83
CA LYS A 6 -29.19 22.66 -5.41
C LYS A 6 -29.95 21.52 -6.09
N VAL A 7 -29.31 20.88 -7.06
CA VAL A 7 -29.81 19.63 -7.64
C VAL A 7 -29.59 18.56 -6.58
N SER A 8 -30.66 18.15 -5.90
CA SER A 8 -30.63 17.01 -5.00
C SER A 8 -30.46 15.75 -5.84
N VAL A 9 -29.30 15.12 -5.78
CA VAL A 9 -29.09 13.80 -6.39
C VAL A 9 -30.00 12.81 -5.65
N PRO A 10 -30.88 12.07 -6.35
CA PRO A 10 -31.75 11.10 -5.70
C PRO A 10 -30.90 10.02 -5.04
N ILE A 11 -31.04 9.89 -3.72
CA ILE A 11 -30.43 8.84 -2.92
C ILE A 11 -31.15 7.53 -3.29
N PRO A 12 -30.44 6.45 -3.66
CA PRO A 12 -31.07 5.16 -3.90
C PRO A 12 -31.89 4.72 -2.69
N THR A 13 -33.16 4.40 -2.91
CA THR A 13 -34.13 4.03 -1.86
C THR A 13 -34.07 2.56 -1.45
N LYS A 14 -33.16 1.77 -2.03
CA LYS A 14 -32.94 0.38 -1.60
C LYS A 14 -31.95 0.34 -0.44
N PRO A 15 -32.19 -0.50 0.58
CA PRO A 15 -31.18 -0.77 1.60
C PRO A 15 -29.87 -1.16 0.93
N ILE A 16 -28.78 -0.52 1.36
CA ILE A 16 -27.38 -0.81 0.98
C ILE A 16 -27.03 -2.31 1.18
N ASP A 17 -27.86 -3.06 1.91
CA ASP A 17 -27.67 -4.44 2.31
C ASP A 17 -28.17 -5.50 1.29
N GLU A 18 -28.88 -5.13 0.22
CA GLU A 18 -29.29 -6.08 -0.83
C GLU A 18 -28.25 -6.14 -1.98
N ILE A 19 -27.08 -6.72 -1.68
CA ILE A 19 -26.00 -6.90 -2.66
C ILE A 19 -26.23 -8.18 -3.48
N ILE A 20 -26.15 -8.02 -4.80
CA ILE A 20 -26.12 -9.04 -5.86
C ILE A 20 -25.18 -10.18 -5.48
N ALA A 21 -25.56 -11.43 -5.77
CA ALA A 21 -24.75 -12.62 -5.50
C ALA A 21 -23.30 -12.42 -5.99
N PRO A 22 -22.28 -12.59 -5.13
CA PRO A 22 -20.90 -12.27 -5.49
C PRO A 22 -20.43 -13.21 -6.60
N ILE A 23 -19.99 -12.62 -7.72
CA ILE A 23 -19.20 -13.32 -8.73
C ILE A 23 -17.98 -13.95 -8.01
N PRO A 24 -17.61 -15.22 -8.29
CA PRO A 24 -16.47 -15.85 -7.66
C PRO A 24 -15.22 -15.00 -7.88
N ILE A 25 -14.65 -14.51 -6.79
CA ILE A 25 -13.54 -13.59 -6.85
C ILE A 25 -12.23 -14.36 -7.10
N PRO A 26 -11.41 -14.05 -8.11
CA PRO A 26 -10.17 -14.78 -8.41
C PRO A 26 -9.01 -14.40 -7.46
N TRP A 27 -9.28 -14.29 -6.15
CA TRP A 27 -8.28 -13.86 -5.15
C TRP A 27 -7.02 -14.72 -5.17
N ASN A 28 -7.17 -16.04 -5.36
CA ASN A 28 -6.02 -16.94 -5.41
C ASN A 28 -5.06 -16.61 -6.56
N GLU A 29 -5.59 -16.24 -7.72
CA GLU A 29 -4.78 -15.90 -8.90
C GLU A 29 -4.08 -14.56 -8.73
N VAL A 30 -4.83 -13.53 -8.33
CA VAL A 30 -4.29 -12.19 -8.09
C VAL A 30 -3.24 -12.21 -6.98
N VAL A 31 -3.48 -12.92 -5.89
CA VAL A 31 -2.52 -13.07 -4.78
C VAL A 31 -1.28 -13.82 -5.21
N LYS A 32 -1.44 -14.91 -5.98
CA LYS A 32 -0.30 -15.65 -6.52
C LYS A 32 0.56 -14.74 -7.39
N GLU A 33 -0.06 -13.96 -8.27
CA GLU A 33 0.64 -12.96 -9.08
C GLU A 33 1.35 -11.92 -8.21
N MET A 34 0.68 -11.35 -7.20
CA MET A 34 1.27 -10.36 -6.30
C MET A 34 2.51 -10.88 -5.56
N LEU A 35 2.52 -12.15 -5.17
CA LEU A 35 3.66 -12.79 -4.53
C LEU A 35 4.79 -13.12 -5.52
N SER A 36 4.45 -13.58 -6.72
CA SER A 36 5.43 -14.06 -7.70
C SER A 36 6.02 -12.99 -8.60
N ARG A 37 5.33 -11.85 -8.77
CA ARG A 37 5.75 -10.83 -9.72
C ARG A 37 7.04 -10.13 -9.22
N PRO A 38 8.09 -10.08 -10.05
CA PRO A 38 9.28 -9.31 -9.75
C PRO A 38 8.99 -7.81 -9.98
N ILE A 39 9.57 -6.95 -9.16
CA ILE A 39 9.56 -5.50 -9.41
C ILE A 39 10.82 -5.16 -10.17
N LYS A 40 10.64 -4.61 -11.36
CA LYS A 40 11.74 -4.10 -12.18
C LYS A 40 11.93 -2.61 -11.89
N ILE A 41 13.14 -2.21 -11.55
CA ILE A 41 13.53 -0.82 -11.37
C ILE A 41 14.26 -0.40 -12.64
N GLN A 42 13.77 0.63 -13.32
CA GLN A 42 14.32 1.05 -14.63
C GLN A 42 15.65 1.80 -14.51
N GLU A 43 15.92 2.39 -13.34
CA GLU A 43 17.11 3.21 -13.12
C GLU A 43 18.26 2.36 -12.59
N SER A 44 19.48 2.72 -13.00
CA SER A 44 20.69 2.21 -12.36
C SER A 44 20.74 2.73 -10.92
N ILE A 45 20.39 1.84 -9.99
CA ILE A 45 20.46 2.14 -8.56
C ILE A 45 21.77 1.63 -7.97
N SER A 46 22.32 2.36 -7.02
CA SER A 46 23.45 1.89 -6.21
C SER A 46 23.09 0.60 -5.47
N GLU A 47 24.10 -0.19 -5.09
CA GLU A 47 23.92 -1.38 -4.26
C GLU A 47 23.15 -1.06 -2.97
N GLY A 48 23.43 0.10 -2.37
CA GLY A 48 22.71 0.60 -1.20
C GLY A 48 21.22 0.86 -1.43
N GLN A 49 20.87 1.44 -2.57
CA GLN A 49 19.48 1.64 -2.97
C GLN A 49 18.79 0.30 -3.29
N SER A 50 19.48 -0.64 -3.94
CA SER A 50 18.95 -1.99 -4.23
C SER A 50 18.53 -2.72 -2.95
N VAL A 51 19.38 -2.71 -1.93
CA VAL A 51 19.08 -3.26 -0.61
C VAL A 51 17.84 -2.61 0.02
N LEU A 52 17.73 -1.28 -0.03
CA LEU A 52 16.57 -0.56 0.50
C LEU A 52 15.28 -0.92 -0.24
N VAL A 53 15.33 -0.98 -1.57
CA VAL A 53 14.17 -1.36 -2.40
C VAL A 53 13.74 -2.79 -2.09
N ASN A 54 14.67 -3.74 -2.05
CA ASN A 54 14.37 -5.13 -1.74
C ASN A 54 13.76 -5.28 -0.34
N ALA A 55 14.24 -4.53 0.65
CA ALA A 55 13.65 -4.51 1.98
C ALA A 55 12.20 -4.00 1.98
N ARG A 56 11.88 -2.97 1.18
CA ARG A 56 10.50 -2.46 1.04
C ARG A 56 9.60 -3.51 0.39
N ILE A 57 10.02 -4.07 -0.74
CA ILE A 57 9.26 -5.12 -1.46
C ILE A 57 8.99 -6.30 -0.53
N HIS A 58 10.01 -6.75 0.19
CA HIS A 58 9.89 -7.84 1.13
C HIS A 58 8.86 -7.53 2.23
N ALA A 59 8.87 -6.31 2.78
CA ALA A 59 7.89 -5.89 3.78
C ALA A 59 6.43 -5.98 3.27
N TRP A 60 6.18 -5.58 2.02
CA TRP A 60 4.86 -5.71 1.39
C TRP A 60 4.45 -7.16 1.14
N LYS A 61 5.38 -8.01 0.65
CA LYS A 61 5.11 -9.44 0.48
C LYS A 61 4.82 -10.12 1.83
N MET A 62 5.58 -9.79 2.88
CA MET A 62 5.33 -10.28 4.24
C MET A 62 3.96 -9.87 4.78
N ALA A 63 3.55 -8.63 4.55
CA ALA A 63 2.21 -8.16 4.88
C ALA A 63 1.12 -8.90 4.09
N LEU A 64 1.36 -9.21 2.82
CA LEU A 64 0.44 -10.01 1.99
C LEU A 64 0.28 -11.44 2.53
N HIS A 65 1.34 -12.08 3.04
CA HIS A 65 1.22 -13.35 3.74
C HIS A 65 0.29 -13.26 4.97
N TRP A 66 0.35 -12.17 5.74
CA TRP A 66 -0.57 -11.96 6.85
C TRP A 66 -2.02 -11.80 6.39
N LEU A 67 -2.25 -11.03 5.33
CA LEU A 67 -3.58 -10.89 4.72
C LEU A 67 -4.15 -12.26 4.32
N ILE A 68 -3.36 -13.09 3.62
CA ILE A 68 -3.77 -14.45 3.23
C ILE A 68 -4.18 -15.28 4.42
N ARG A 69 -3.40 -15.17 5.50
CA ARG A 69 -3.67 -15.93 6.71
C ARG A 69 -5.00 -15.54 7.33
N TRP A 70 -5.36 -14.26 7.34
CA TRP A 70 -6.58 -13.81 8.01
C TRP A 70 -7.85 -13.94 7.16
N GLU A 71 -7.76 -13.74 5.84
CA GLU A 71 -8.96 -13.70 4.98
C GLU A 71 -9.28 -15.06 4.33
N TRP A 72 -8.26 -15.84 3.96
CA TRP A 72 -8.49 -17.02 3.11
C TRP A 72 -7.98 -18.34 3.69
N HIS A 73 -6.84 -18.32 4.40
CA HIS A 73 -6.20 -19.56 4.86
C HIS A 73 -5.58 -19.40 6.28
N PRO A 74 -6.35 -19.63 7.36
CA PRO A 74 -5.89 -19.48 8.75
C PRO A 74 -4.62 -20.25 9.13
N LYS A 75 -4.35 -21.36 8.43
CA LYS A 75 -3.18 -22.23 8.59
C LYS A 75 -1.99 -21.83 7.69
N HIS A 76 -2.09 -20.73 6.94
CA HIS A 76 -1.03 -20.23 6.08
C HIS A 76 0.23 -19.92 6.88
N LYS A 77 1.37 -20.45 6.39
CA LYS A 77 2.67 -20.22 7.01
C LYS A 77 3.20 -18.87 6.57
N ILE A 78 3.62 -18.05 7.54
CA ILE A 78 4.29 -16.79 7.27
C ILE A 78 5.80 -17.07 7.15
N PRO A 79 6.46 -16.66 6.05
CA PRO A 79 7.90 -16.89 5.88
C PRO A 79 8.76 -16.24 6.98
N GLY A 80 9.91 -16.84 7.30
CA GLY A 80 10.89 -16.26 8.21
C GLY A 80 10.67 -16.58 9.70
N LYS A 81 11.51 -15.98 10.55
CA LYS A 81 11.44 -16.14 12.01
C LYS A 81 10.19 -15.44 12.55
N ARG A 82 9.51 -16.07 13.53
CA ARG A 82 8.27 -15.55 14.13
C ARG A 82 8.38 -14.10 14.60
N SER A 83 9.46 -13.73 15.30
CA SER A 83 9.67 -12.36 15.79
C SER A 83 9.78 -11.32 14.68
N ILE A 84 10.39 -11.70 13.54
CA ILE A 84 10.49 -10.83 12.36
C ILE A 84 9.12 -10.73 11.67
N ALA A 85 8.45 -11.87 11.49
CA ALA A 85 7.13 -11.94 10.86
C ALA A 85 6.07 -11.13 11.64
N GLU A 86 6.04 -11.23 12.96
CA GLU A 86 5.15 -10.45 13.83
C GLU A 86 5.40 -8.94 13.71
N GLY A 87 6.65 -8.55 13.38
CA GLY A 87 7.00 -7.19 13.00
C GLY A 87 6.21 -6.66 11.79
N TYR A 88 5.59 -7.49 10.94
CA TYR A 88 4.80 -7.01 9.80
C TYR A 88 3.28 -7.03 10.03
N ILE A 89 2.81 -7.35 11.24
CA ILE A 89 1.37 -7.41 11.55
C ILE A 89 0.64 -6.10 11.25
N PRO A 90 1.11 -4.90 11.68
CA PRO A 90 0.43 -3.65 11.39
C PRO A 90 0.29 -3.37 9.89
N LYS A 91 1.35 -3.59 9.09
CA LYS A 91 1.25 -3.48 7.62
C LYS A 91 0.30 -4.53 7.03
N GLY A 92 0.25 -5.73 7.58
CA GLY A 92 -0.74 -6.74 7.21
C GLY A 92 -2.17 -6.27 7.48
N ARG A 93 -2.42 -5.62 8.62
CA ARG A 93 -3.74 -5.06 8.98
C ARG A 93 -4.13 -3.91 8.06
N PHE A 94 -3.17 -3.04 7.74
CA PHE A 94 -3.36 -2.02 6.72
C PHE A 94 -3.80 -2.64 5.37
N LEU A 95 -3.11 -3.69 4.91
CA LEU A 95 -3.48 -4.40 3.67
C LEU A 95 -4.87 -5.04 3.75
N GLN A 96 -5.24 -5.59 4.91
CA GLN A 96 -6.57 -6.16 5.13
C GLN A 96 -7.69 -5.12 5.01
N GLU A 97 -7.53 -3.97 5.65
CA GLU A 97 -8.53 -2.91 5.56
C GLU A 97 -8.55 -2.27 4.17
N LEU A 98 -7.39 -2.16 3.50
CA LEU A 98 -7.32 -1.70 2.11
C LEU A 98 -8.04 -2.66 1.15
N PHE A 99 -7.87 -3.97 1.34
CA PHE A 99 -8.56 -5.02 0.60
C PHE A 99 -10.09 -4.91 0.77
N ARG A 100 -10.56 -4.80 2.02
CA ARG A 100 -11.99 -4.64 2.34
C ARG A 100 -12.55 -3.35 1.76
N LEU A 101 -11.76 -2.28 1.76
CA LEU A 101 -12.15 -1.01 1.15
C LEU A 101 -12.34 -1.16 -0.36
N CYS A 102 -11.43 -1.85 -1.06
CA CYS A 102 -11.60 -2.17 -2.49
C CYS A 102 -12.89 -2.97 -2.74
N GLU A 103 -13.17 -4.01 -1.95
CA GLU A 103 -14.39 -4.81 -2.09
C GLU A 103 -15.66 -3.96 -1.93
N ARG A 104 -15.71 -3.13 -0.88
CA ARG A 104 -16.89 -2.32 -0.60
C ARG A 104 -17.06 -1.17 -1.59
N CYS A 105 -15.99 -0.47 -1.93
CA CYS A 105 -16.04 0.57 -2.94
C CYS A 105 -16.45 0.03 -4.32
N HIS A 106 -15.94 -1.15 -4.72
CA HIS A 106 -16.34 -1.78 -5.98
C HIS A 106 -17.81 -2.16 -5.99
N ALA A 107 -18.33 -2.71 -4.87
CA ALA A 107 -19.76 -3.04 -4.74
C ALA A 107 -20.69 -1.81 -4.81
N PHE A 108 -20.23 -0.64 -4.36
CA PHE A 108 -21.01 0.60 -4.33
C PHE A 108 -20.59 1.64 -5.39
N GLN A 109 -19.85 1.23 -6.43
CA GLN A 109 -19.37 2.16 -7.45
C GLN A 109 -20.49 2.92 -8.17
N SER A 110 -21.69 2.33 -8.28
CA SER A 110 -22.86 2.97 -8.89
C SER A 110 -23.37 4.20 -8.12
N ALA A 111 -22.98 4.36 -6.85
CA ALA A 111 -23.29 5.55 -6.06
C ALA A 111 -22.48 6.79 -6.49
N ALA A 112 -21.45 6.61 -7.31
CA ALA A 112 -20.56 7.68 -7.78
C ALA A 112 -20.26 7.50 -9.29
N PRO A 113 -21.26 7.72 -10.17
CA PRO A 113 -21.14 7.42 -11.60
C PRO A 113 -20.06 8.25 -12.33
N ASP A 114 -19.64 9.38 -11.75
CA ASP A 114 -18.53 10.21 -12.24
C ASP A 114 -17.14 9.63 -11.91
N ILE A 115 -17.04 8.63 -11.04
CA ILE A 115 -15.79 7.94 -10.71
C ILE A 115 -15.75 6.61 -11.48
N ILE A 116 -15.09 6.62 -12.63
CA ILE A 116 -15.00 5.44 -13.49
C ILE A 116 -13.96 4.46 -12.93
N ILE A 117 -14.43 3.27 -12.52
CA ILE A 117 -13.60 2.17 -12.03
C ILE A 117 -13.43 1.15 -13.16
N PRO A 118 -12.25 1.04 -13.79
CA PRO A 118 -12.06 0.20 -14.98
C PRO A 118 -11.82 -1.29 -14.66
N TYR A 119 -11.94 -1.70 -13.39
CA TYR A 119 -11.59 -3.06 -12.98
C TYR A 119 -12.81 -3.98 -12.96
N PRO A 120 -12.74 -5.15 -13.61
CA PRO A 120 -13.86 -6.09 -13.64
C PRO A 120 -14.17 -6.67 -12.24
N HIS A 121 -13.18 -6.67 -11.35
CA HIS A 121 -13.33 -7.17 -9.98
C HIS A 121 -12.55 -6.30 -8.99
N ALA A 122 -13.08 -6.15 -7.76
CA ALA A 122 -12.34 -5.66 -6.60
C ALA A 122 -10.95 -6.29 -6.41
N ALA A 123 -10.74 -7.54 -6.83
CA ALA A 123 -9.44 -8.20 -6.73
C ALA A 123 -8.39 -7.60 -7.65
N TYR A 124 -8.74 -7.39 -8.92
CA TYR A 124 -7.85 -6.71 -9.83
C TYR A 124 -7.57 -5.29 -9.35
N TRP A 125 -8.58 -4.57 -8.85
CA TRP A 125 -8.39 -3.23 -8.30
C TRP A 125 -7.41 -3.24 -7.11
N PHE A 126 -7.61 -4.13 -6.14
CA PHE A 126 -6.71 -4.30 -5.01
C PHE A 126 -5.28 -4.64 -5.45
N GLY A 127 -5.12 -5.53 -6.43
CA GLY A 127 -3.81 -5.88 -6.99
C GLY A 127 -3.08 -4.67 -7.57
N ILE A 128 -3.78 -3.81 -8.32
CA ILE A 128 -3.18 -2.58 -8.86
C ILE A 128 -2.84 -1.60 -7.74
N VAL A 129 -3.76 -1.34 -6.80
CA VAL A 129 -3.52 -0.45 -5.65
C VAL A 129 -2.33 -0.92 -4.81
N PHE A 130 -2.20 -2.24 -4.59
CA PHE A 130 -1.05 -2.85 -3.91
C PHE A 130 0.27 -2.50 -4.62
N TRP A 131 0.32 -2.63 -5.94
CA TRP A 131 1.52 -2.30 -6.71
C TRP A 131 1.83 -0.81 -6.73
N GLU A 132 0.82 0.06 -6.86
CA GLU A 132 1.00 1.51 -6.80
C GLU A 132 1.65 1.93 -5.47
N HIS A 133 1.20 1.35 -4.36
CA HIS A 133 1.79 1.58 -3.05
C HIS A 133 3.25 1.13 -2.95
N ILE A 134 3.59 -0.05 -3.49
CA ILE A 134 4.99 -0.50 -3.51
C ILE A 134 5.84 0.43 -4.37
N ILE A 135 5.39 0.77 -5.57
CA ILE A 135 6.09 1.66 -6.50
C ILE A 135 6.33 3.01 -5.84
N TYR A 136 5.32 3.58 -5.19
CA TYR A 136 5.44 4.85 -4.47
C TYR A 136 6.49 4.80 -3.34
N GLU A 137 6.49 3.72 -2.53
CA GLU A 137 7.50 3.56 -1.47
C GLU A 137 8.91 3.35 -2.04
N VAL A 138 9.05 2.60 -3.12
CA VAL A 138 10.32 2.35 -3.82
C VAL A 138 10.87 3.63 -4.42
N GLN A 139 10.05 4.38 -5.16
CA GLN A 139 10.42 5.69 -5.72
C GLN A 139 10.85 6.67 -4.62
N SER A 140 10.16 6.66 -3.48
CA SER A 140 10.51 7.50 -2.33
C SER A 140 11.84 7.09 -1.67
N ALA A 141 12.21 5.81 -1.75
CA ALA A 141 13.49 5.31 -1.22
C ALA A 141 14.68 5.64 -2.13
N ILE A 142 14.47 5.74 -3.45
CA ILE A 142 15.54 6.02 -4.44
C ILE A 142 15.76 7.52 -4.68
N LYS A 143 14.81 8.39 -4.32
CA LYS A 143 14.90 9.85 -4.56
C LYS A 143 16.25 10.41 -4.05
N PRO A 144 17.03 11.09 -4.91
CA PRO A 144 18.33 11.63 -4.51
C PRO A 144 18.13 12.69 -3.42
N SER A 145 18.68 12.43 -2.24
CA SER A 145 18.80 13.45 -1.20
C SER A 145 19.64 14.59 -1.77
N LYS A 146 19.07 15.80 -1.87
CA LYS A 146 19.79 17.02 -2.31
C LYS A 146 21.02 17.35 -1.46
N LYS A 147 21.21 16.67 -0.32
CA LYS A 147 22.42 16.69 0.49
C LYS A 147 23.11 15.33 0.35
N ARG A 148 24.41 15.33 0.04
CA ARG A 148 25.34 14.18 -0.13
C ARG A 148 25.42 13.25 1.09
N GLU A 149 24.30 12.73 1.56
CA GLU A 149 24.25 11.61 2.49
C GLU A 149 23.52 10.47 1.78
N PRO A 150 24.11 9.27 1.69
CA PRO A 150 23.45 8.06 1.20
C PRO A 150 22.38 7.54 2.18
N LYS A 151 21.78 8.44 2.95
CA LYS A 151 20.75 8.17 3.94
C LYS A 151 19.45 8.62 3.28
N GLY A 152 18.50 7.71 3.11
CA GLY A 152 17.14 8.06 2.66
C GLY A 152 16.51 9.16 3.51
N PRO A 153 15.28 9.62 3.19
CA PRO A 153 14.62 10.68 3.93
C PRO A 153 14.66 10.41 5.43
N LYS A 154 14.93 11.46 6.23
CA LYS A 154 14.98 11.33 7.70
C LYS A 154 13.66 10.72 8.15
N LYS A 155 13.71 9.72 9.02
CA LYS A 155 12.54 9.03 9.59
C LYS A 155 11.45 10.02 10.04
N GLU A 156 11.85 11.11 10.70
CA GLU A 156 10.93 12.17 11.14
C GLU A 156 10.16 12.83 10.00
N VAL A 157 10.80 13.07 8.85
CA VAL A 157 10.16 13.67 7.67
C VAL A 157 9.11 12.71 7.10
N VAL A 158 9.46 11.43 6.95
CA VAL A 158 8.52 10.41 6.46
C VAL A 158 7.32 10.24 7.40
N LEU A 159 7.56 10.28 8.71
CA LEU A 159 6.49 10.20 9.71
C LEU A 159 5.60 11.43 9.68
N GLN A 160 6.18 12.62 9.56
CA GLN A 160 5.43 13.86 9.45
C GLN A 160 4.54 13.86 8.21
N GLU A 161 5.08 13.50 7.03
CA GLU A 161 4.32 13.37 5.78
C GLU A 161 3.15 12.38 5.94
N ARG A 162 3.38 11.19 6.53
CA ARG A 162 2.31 10.21 6.75
C ARG A 162 1.24 10.69 7.74
N ARG A 163 1.65 11.38 8.81
CA ARG A 163 0.70 11.98 9.78
C ARG A 163 -0.12 13.10 9.16
N GLU A 164 0.48 13.91 8.29
CA GLU A 164 -0.23 14.95 7.54
C GLU A 164 -1.22 14.34 6.53
N LEU A 165 -0.85 13.27 5.83
CA LEU A 165 -1.77 12.53 4.95
C LEU A 165 -2.96 11.97 5.74
N SER A 166 -2.71 11.29 6.86
CA SER A 166 -3.80 10.76 7.72
C SER A 166 -4.77 11.87 8.15
N ARG A 167 -4.23 13.03 8.55
CA ARG A 167 -5.05 14.18 8.94
C ARG A 167 -5.95 14.65 7.79
N LYS A 168 -5.40 14.82 6.59
CA LYS A 168 -6.17 15.22 5.41
C LYS A 168 -7.30 14.23 5.10
N TYR A 169 -7.03 12.92 5.19
CA TYR A 169 -8.05 11.89 5.01
C TYR A 169 -9.16 11.93 6.08
N ARG A 170 -8.81 12.21 7.35
CA ARG A 170 -9.82 12.41 8.41
C ARG A 170 -10.69 13.64 8.15
N ASP A 171 -10.12 14.67 7.54
CA ASP A 171 -10.83 15.90 7.14
C ASP A 171 -11.55 15.76 5.79
N PHE A 172 -11.75 14.53 5.31
CA PHE A 172 -12.39 14.17 4.05
C PHE A 172 -11.75 14.77 2.79
N GLN A 173 -10.45 15.03 2.82
CA GLN A 173 -9.69 15.50 1.67
C GLN A 173 -8.90 14.35 1.07
N ASN A 174 -9.01 14.15 -0.25
CA ASN A 174 -8.10 13.27 -0.98
C ASN A 174 -6.84 14.07 -1.37
N PRO A 175 -5.68 13.83 -0.75
CA PRO A 175 -4.46 14.58 -1.02
C PRO A 175 -3.70 14.06 -2.24
N LEU A 176 -4.10 12.93 -2.83
CA LEU A 176 -3.48 12.40 -4.04
C LEU A 176 -3.95 13.20 -5.25
N PRO A 177 -3.06 13.63 -6.16
CA PRO A 177 -3.49 14.24 -7.41
C PRO A 177 -4.13 13.20 -8.36
N ASP A 178 -5.08 13.66 -9.19
CA ASP A 178 -5.80 12.81 -10.16
C ASP A 178 -4.83 12.19 -11.21
N ASP A 179 -3.69 12.83 -11.50
CA ASP A 179 -2.67 12.41 -12.49
C ASP A 179 -1.43 11.75 -11.87
N SER A 180 -1.57 11.19 -10.67
CA SER A 180 -0.44 10.58 -9.95
C SER A 180 -0.13 9.15 -10.41
N VAL A 181 1.10 8.68 -10.08
CA VAL A 181 1.48 7.24 -10.15
C VAL A 181 0.54 6.35 -9.33
N MET A 182 -0.27 6.94 -8.46
CA MET A 182 -1.25 6.28 -7.59
C MET A 182 -2.69 6.56 -8.06
N GLU A 183 -2.96 6.56 -9.36
CA GLU A 183 -4.29 6.87 -9.94
C GLU A 183 -5.38 5.93 -9.41
N SER A 184 -5.12 4.62 -9.37
CA SER A 184 -6.09 3.62 -8.91
C SER A 184 -6.40 3.79 -7.43
N THR A 185 -5.37 4.13 -6.66
CA THR A 185 -5.47 4.46 -5.23
C THR A 185 -6.20 5.78 -5.02
N HIS A 186 -5.96 6.78 -5.87
CA HIS A 186 -6.69 8.04 -5.85
C HIS A 186 -8.18 7.78 -6.03
N LYS A 187 -8.57 7.01 -7.07
CA LYS A 187 -9.97 6.66 -7.32
C LYS A 187 -10.60 5.92 -6.15
N LEU A 188 -9.86 5.01 -5.52
CA LEU A 188 -10.31 4.28 -4.34
C LEU A 188 -10.62 5.24 -3.19
N TYR A 189 -9.68 6.12 -2.84
CA TYR A 189 -9.87 7.06 -1.73
C TYR A 189 -10.95 8.10 -2.04
N LYS A 190 -11.04 8.59 -3.27
CA LYS A 190 -12.10 9.51 -3.71
C LYS A 190 -13.49 8.89 -3.52
N LEU A 191 -13.66 7.63 -3.93
CA LEU A 191 -14.91 6.90 -3.78
C LEU A 191 -15.20 6.59 -2.31
N ALA A 192 -14.22 6.08 -1.58
CA ALA A 192 -14.35 5.76 -0.15
C ALA A 192 -14.76 6.97 0.68
N LEU A 193 -14.14 8.13 0.42
CA LEU A 193 -14.48 9.39 1.07
C LEU A 193 -15.94 9.77 0.81
N ARG A 194 -16.38 9.75 -0.45
CA ARG A 194 -17.77 10.08 -0.80
C ARG A 194 -18.77 9.13 -0.15
N LEU A 195 -18.46 7.84 -0.10
CA LEU A 195 -19.29 6.85 0.59
C LEU A 195 -19.31 7.07 2.10
N ALA A 196 -18.19 7.45 2.70
CA ALA A 196 -18.09 7.78 4.12
C ALA A 196 -18.81 9.10 4.48
N GLU A 197 -18.85 10.09 3.59
CA GLU A 197 -19.62 11.33 3.76
C GLU A 197 -21.14 11.09 3.66
N SER A 198 -21.55 10.12 2.85
CA SER A 198 -22.96 9.82 2.60
C SER A 198 -23.54 8.70 3.47
N SER A 199 -22.71 7.94 4.19
CA SER A 199 -23.15 6.81 5.02
C SER A 199 -22.30 6.65 6.28
N ASP A 200 -22.91 6.89 7.45
CA ASP A 200 -22.29 6.67 8.77
C ASP A 200 -21.88 5.20 8.96
N ALA A 201 -22.67 4.27 8.43
CA ALA A 201 -22.36 2.84 8.49
C ALA A 201 -21.11 2.51 7.69
N PHE A 202 -20.97 3.06 6.47
CA PHE A 202 -19.76 2.87 5.66
C PHE A 202 -18.54 3.49 6.34
N LYS A 203 -18.70 4.72 6.85
CA LYS A 203 -17.66 5.44 7.58
C LYS A 203 -17.12 4.63 8.75
N LYS A 204 -18.01 4.21 9.66
CA LYS A 204 -17.63 3.48 10.89
C LYS A 204 -17.04 2.10 10.62
N ASN A 205 -17.60 1.37 9.65
CA ASN A 205 -17.26 -0.04 9.45
C ASN A 205 -16.08 -0.26 8.50
N TYR A 206 -15.76 0.70 7.63
CA TYR A 206 -14.71 0.54 6.61
C TYR A 206 -13.71 1.70 6.61
N TRP A 207 -14.17 2.95 6.49
CA TRP A 207 -13.26 4.09 6.39
C TRP A 207 -12.46 4.32 7.68
N ASP A 208 -13.13 4.41 8.83
CA ASP A 208 -12.47 4.64 10.11
C ASP A 208 -11.53 3.47 10.46
N LYS A 209 -11.91 2.23 10.13
CA LYS A 209 -11.07 1.03 10.31
C LYS A 209 -9.82 1.09 9.44
N PHE A 210 -9.95 1.52 8.20
CA PHE A 210 -8.83 1.77 7.31
C PHE A 210 -7.87 2.84 7.85
N ILE A 211 -8.40 3.98 8.33
CA ILE A 211 -7.57 5.04 8.93
C ILE A 211 -6.87 4.56 10.20
N GLU A 212 -7.56 3.83 11.09
CA GLU A 212 -6.96 3.22 12.29
C GLU A 212 -5.79 2.29 11.91
N ALA A 213 -5.96 1.46 10.89
CA ALA A 213 -4.92 0.54 10.41
C ALA A 213 -3.74 1.27 9.76
N TRP A 214 -3.99 2.33 8.98
CA TRP A 214 -2.95 3.20 8.43
C TRP A 214 -2.12 3.83 9.55
N GLU A 215 -2.77 4.42 10.56
CA GLU A 215 -2.08 5.06 11.67
C GLU A 215 -1.25 4.08 12.49
N ALA A 216 -1.75 2.87 12.71
CA ALA A 216 -1.01 1.81 13.37
C ALA A 216 0.24 1.39 12.56
N GLU A 217 0.13 1.26 11.25
CA GLU A 217 1.26 1.00 10.35
C GLU A 217 2.28 2.15 10.36
N THR A 218 1.81 3.40 10.39
CA THR A 218 2.69 4.58 10.45
C THR A 218 3.41 4.64 11.80
N LYS A 219 2.71 4.38 12.91
CA LYS A 219 3.31 4.32 14.25
C LYS A 219 4.30 3.17 14.38
N GLN A 220 4.16 2.10 13.60
CA GLN A 220 5.16 1.04 13.59
C GLN A 220 6.52 1.54 13.08
N LEU A 221 6.54 2.49 12.15
CA LEU A 221 7.79 3.12 11.71
C LEU A 221 8.48 3.87 12.87
N ASP A 222 7.73 4.30 13.90
CA ASP A 222 8.28 4.90 15.13
C ASP A 222 9.02 3.90 16.02
N THR A 223 8.70 2.60 15.93
CA THR A 223 9.28 1.59 16.82
C THR A 223 10.74 1.28 16.51
N PRO A 224 11.57 0.97 17.53
CA PRO A 224 12.98 0.62 17.34
C PRO A 224 13.20 -0.69 16.56
N ALA A 225 12.17 -1.53 16.43
CA ALA A 225 12.18 -2.73 15.59
C ALA A 225 12.33 -2.41 14.09
N PHE A 226 12.06 -1.16 13.69
CA PHE A 226 12.28 -0.63 12.34
C PHE A 226 13.34 0.47 12.39
N GLY A 227 14.44 0.22 13.10
CA GLY A 227 15.61 1.09 13.16
C GLY A 227 16.09 1.50 11.76
N ARG A 228 16.84 2.61 11.68
CA ARG A 228 17.40 3.10 10.40
C ARG A 228 18.09 1.94 9.68
N LEU A 229 17.54 1.57 8.53
CA LEU A 229 18.15 0.64 7.60
C LEU A 229 19.19 1.46 6.82
N PHE A 230 20.46 1.09 6.96
CA PHE A 230 21.54 1.71 6.20
C PHE A 230 22.41 0.61 5.60
N VAL A 231 23.13 0.98 4.56
CA VAL A 231 23.97 0.05 3.81
C VAL A 231 25.42 0.42 3.99
N GLU A 232 26.22 -0.60 4.24
CA GLU A 232 27.67 -0.51 4.36
C GLU A 232 28.25 -1.79 3.77
N ASP A 233 29.25 -1.68 2.90
CA ASP A 233 29.91 -2.81 2.24
C ASP A 233 28.91 -3.82 1.60
N GLY A 234 27.88 -3.31 0.92
CA GLY A 234 26.86 -4.13 0.25
C GLY A 234 25.89 -4.86 1.16
N LYS A 235 25.93 -4.62 2.48
CA LYS A 235 25.10 -5.30 3.47
C LYS A 235 24.11 -4.35 4.13
N ALA A 236 22.90 -4.86 4.34
CA ALA A 236 21.87 -4.18 5.11
C ALA A 236 22.19 -4.25 6.61
N TYR A 237 22.22 -3.11 7.28
CA TYR A 237 22.30 -3.05 8.73
C TYR A 237 21.11 -2.27 9.28
N MET A 238 20.64 -2.70 10.44
CA MET A 238 19.77 -1.91 11.29
C MET A 238 20.58 -1.33 12.44
N GLN A 239 20.41 -0.04 12.69
CA GLN A 239 20.94 0.57 13.90
C GLN A 239 20.12 0.04 15.09
N ALA A 240 20.76 -0.67 16.00
CA ALA A 240 20.10 -1.04 17.25
C ALA A 240 19.78 0.25 18.03
N SER A 241 18.60 0.33 18.68
CA SER A 241 18.15 1.53 19.43
C SER A 241 19.06 1.88 20.63
N GLY A 242 18.88 2.91 21.46
CA GLY A 242 19.61 3.06 22.75
C GLY A 242 21.12 3.49 22.74
N PRO A 243 21.69 3.85 23.92
CA PRO A 243 23.03 4.44 24.01
C PRO A 243 24.14 3.40 23.79
N GLY A 244 25.15 3.74 22.97
CA GLY A 244 26.35 2.91 22.73
C GLY A 244 26.23 1.82 21.65
N ARG A 245 25.21 1.83 20.78
CA ARG A 245 24.87 0.64 20.00
C ARG A 245 25.57 0.52 18.64
N GLY A 246 26.23 -0.63 18.47
CA GLY A 246 26.80 -1.12 17.22
C GLY A 246 25.76 -1.51 16.18
N LYS A 247 26.26 -1.93 15.02
CA LYS A 247 25.47 -2.25 13.82
C LYS A 247 24.95 -3.68 13.92
N MET A 248 23.65 -3.90 13.74
CA MET A 248 23.10 -5.25 13.65
C MET A 248 22.91 -5.61 12.18
N TYR A 249 23.62 -6.62 11.71
CA TYR A 249 23.44 -7.14 10.35
C TYR A 249 22.01 -7.66 10.21
N VAL A 250 21.30 -7.13 9.22
CA VAL A 250 20.01 -7.69 8.80
C VAL A 250 20.33 -8.60 7.64
N ALA A 251 20.29 -9.90 7.90
CA ALA A 251 20.18 -10.86 6.82
C ALA A 251 18.88 -10.55 6.08
N LEU A 252 18.97 -9.82 4.96
CA LEU A 252 17.91 -9.84 3.99
C LEU A 252 17.69 -11.32 3.64
N PRO A 253 16.44 -11.81 3.60
CA PRO A 253 16.19 -13.16 3.13
C PRO A 253 16.93 -13.34 1.79
N PRO A 254 17.45 -14.53 1.48
CA PRO A 254 18.01 -14.84 0.17
C PRO A 254 16.87 -14.91 -0.86
N LEU A 255 16.27 -13.76 -1.11
CA LEU A 255 15.47 -13.40 -2.25
C LEU A 255 16.33 -12.33 -2.92
N LEU A 256 16.67 -12.54 -4.19
CA LEU A 256 17.52 -11.66 -5.00
C LEU A 256 19.04 -11.84 -4.86
N LYS A 257 19.56 -13.05 -5.02
CA LYS A 257 20.84 -13.19 -5.73
C LYS A 257 20.59 -13.55 -7.20
N SER A 258 19.71 -14.52 -7.45
CA SER A 258 19.26 -14.92 -8.79
C SER A 258 18.39 -13.88 -9.52
N GLU A 259 17.67 -13.02 -8.82
CA GLU A 259 16.87 -11.94 -9.44
C GLU A 259 17.72 -10.69 -9.77
N LEU A 260 18.84 -10.49 -9.06
CA LEU A 260 19.83 -9.44 -9.35
C LEU A 260 20.70 -9.78 -10.58
N GLU A 261 20.95 -11.07 -10.81
CA GLU A 261 21.75 -11.54 -11.95
C GLU A 261 20.97 -11.52 -13.29
N ASN A 262 19.64 -11.35 -13.26
CA ASN A 262 18.77 -11.39 -14.43
C ASN A 262 18.16 -10.03 -14.83
N SER A 263 18.57 -8.92 -14.19
CA SER A 263 18.04 -7.58 -14.47
C SER A 263 18.69 -6.94 -15.69
N ASN A 264 18.40 -7.48 -16.88
CA ASN A 264 18.71 -6.82 -18.15
C ASN A 264 17.63 -7.14 -19.20
N LEU A 265 16.34 -6.98 -18.87
CA LEU A 265 15.24 -7.22 -19.82
C LEU A 265 14.08 -6.22 -19.66
N LEU A 266 13.90 -5.42 -20.71
CA LEU A 266 13.04 -4.25 -20.90
C LEU A 266 11.53 -4.51 -20.87
N SER A 267 10.81 -3.42 -20.56
CA SER A 267 9.35 -3.15 -20.54
C SER A 267 8.52 -3.67 -19.34
N ILE A 268 7.83 -2.75 -18.64
CA ILE A 268 6.40 -2.39 -18.84
C ILE A 268 6.08 -1.16 -17.96
N TYR A 269 5.55 -0.09 -18.58
CA TYR A 269 4.28 0.62 -18.23
C TYR A 269 4.12 1.84 -19.18
N SER A 270 3.56 1.59 -20.37
CA SER A 270 2.85 2.62 -21.18
C SER A 270 1.80 2.03 -22.14
N LYS A 271 1.46 0.74 -22.06
CA LYS A 271 0.57 0.06 -23.03
C LYS A 271 -0.34 -1.05 -22.48
N ALA A 272 -0.46 -1.22 -21.16
CA ALA A 272 -1.27 -2.33 -20.63
C ALA A 272 -2.79 -2.06 -20.59
N PHE A 273 -3.25 -0.83 -20.84
CA PHE A 273 -4.69 -0.48 -20.83
C PHE A 273 -5.07 0.61 -21.85
N SER A 274 -4.32 0.72 -22.94
CA SER A 274 -4.72 1.50 -24.12
C SER A 274 -4.30 0.69 -25.34
N ASP A 275 -5.31 0.01 -25.90
CA ASP A 275 -5.32 -0.92 -27.04
C ASP A 275 -4.71 -2.33 -26.83
#